data_AF-A0A921G9U0-F1
#
_entry.id   AF-A0A921G9U0-F1
#
_cell.length_a   1.000
_cell.length_b   1.000
_cell.length_c   1.000
_cell.angle_alpha   90.00
_cell.angle_beta   90.00
_cell.angle_gamma   90.00
#
_symmetry.space_group_name_H-M   'P 1'
#
loop_
_entity.id
_entity.type
_entity.pdbx_description
1 polymer ?
#
loop_
_entity_poly.entity_id
_entity_poly.type
_entity_poly.pdbx_seq_one_letter_code
_entity_poly.pdbx_strand_id
1 'polypeptide(L)'
;MILVLVIIILIVAVSIILEQKYKQLEKEVLKELGFPNWNIISYFDEYVTVKSRQTLEKYDDIKFFKENREKLVRAENIIKRKNNVATTLKRFLENNEYKSRLQYNRLTKQIDVVLKNAGAYRINVNYISSAGNNLGRKEIAINQYGIDRFKKDPSLLMSKGEYNKYLKEQQKEALNQKHHEYYENVNNIIDYANENRDSLIIKGSQEQLDSLIAQLFDRTVNSIKKIKTIDSEEWNIIGDFMAHLKSEIEKIVGMNQKILEYYESSSFIKIKETCEVLMSTQREFNEYITEKAQSISKLFGTRVVRNETINNDEYNYIRPYKKTITPFTAEVSATVFASAENNPLEYVVKYFYPNKKLYPEQIQKLHRLVEELETLRDAKQIIENYKVEYQQYLGDVPDYIMENDESGFYSRLGFANVDESVLTVEYKFSYTSGGGMAQRSFTVPMTEENIVELIKVLESKLTAKAFAKEQRALMTKKLREYIKKRDNFTCCNCGNSTYKEPNLLLEIDHIIPVAKGGCTVEDNLQTLCWKCNRAKSDKILS
;
A
#
# COMPACT_ATOMS: atom_id res chain seq x y z
N MET A 1 -43.46 -31.20 92.98
CA MET A 1 -42.21 -30.47 92.67
C MET A 1 -41.23 -31.31 91.86
N ILE A 2 -40.88 -32.53 92.29
CA ILE A 2 -39.91 -33.42 91.60
C ILE A 2 -40.36 -33.79 90.16
N LEU A 3 -41.63 -34.15 89.95
CA LEU A 3 -42.15 -34.54 88.63
C LEU A 3 -42.05 -33.39 87.60
N VAL A 4 -42.36 -32.16 88.01
CA VAL A 4 -42.24 -30.97 87.17
C VAL A 4 -40.77 -30.69 86.83
N LEU A 5 -39.87 -30.89 87.79
CA LEU A 5 -38.42 -30.75 87.57
C LEU A 5 -37.90 -31.79 86.56
N VAL A 6 -38.34 -33.03 86.65
CA VAL A 6 -37.97 -34.11 85.72
C VAL A 6 -38.49 -33.84 84.30
N ILE A 7 -39.73 -33.34 84.17
CA ILE A 7 -40.30 -32.94 82.87
C ILE A 7 -39.49 -31.79 82.26
N ILE A 8 -39.12 -30.78 83.06
CA ILE A 8 -38.28 -29.67 82.59
C ILE A 8 -36.91 -30.17 82.14
N ILE A 9 -36.27 -31.05 82.92
CA ILE A 9 -34.97 -31.65 82.56
C ILE A 9 -35.09 -32.45 81.25
N LEU A 10 -36.16 -33.21 81.06
CA LEU A 10 -36.43 -33.96 79.83
C LEU A 10 -36.63 -33.02 78.63
N ILE A 11 -37.41 -31.94 78.77
CA ILE A 11 -37.61 -30.95 77.72
C ILE A 11 -36.29 -30.28 77.33
N VAL A 12 -35.47 -29.93 78.32
CA VAL A 12 -34.14 -29.33 78.11
C VAL A 12 -33.20 -30.32 77.43
N ALA A 13 -33.16 -31.58 77.87
CA ALA A 13 -32.35 -32.63 77.27
C ALA A 13 -32.75 -32.90 75.81
N VAL A 14 -34.06 -33.00 75.53
CA VAL A 14 -34.59 -33.13 74.17
C VAL A 14 -34.19 -31.91 73.33
N SER A 15 -34.32 -30.69 73.85
CA SER A 15 -33.92 -29.47 73.14
C SER A 15 -32.42 -29.47 72.80
N ILE A 16 -31.57 -29.89 73.72
CA ILE A 16 -30.12 -30.01 73.50
C ILE A 16 -29.81 -31.05 72.40
N ILE A 17 -30.48 -32.21 72.43
CA ILE A 17 -30.31 -33.27 71.42
C ILE A 17 -30.77 -32.77 70.04
N LEU A 18 -31.92 -32.08 69.98
CA LEU A 18 -32.42 -31.50 68.73
C LEU A 18 -31.46 -30.44 68.17
N GLU A 19 -30.86 -29.61 69.04
CA GLU A 19 -29.86 -28.61 68.65
C GLU A 19 -28.57 -29.25 68.14
N GLN A 20 -28.06 -30.30 68.79
CA GLN A 20 -26.89 -31.04 68.32
C GLN A 20 -27.14 -31.71 66.95
N LYS A 21 -28.30 -32.36 66.78
CA LYS A 21 -28.69 -32.96 65.50
C LYS A 21 -28.80 -31.90 64.39
N TYR A 22 -29.35 -30.73 64.70
CA TYR A 22 -29.41 -29.62 63.76
C TYR A 22 -28.00 -29.13 63.37
N LYS A 23 -27.09 -28.91 64.33
CA LYS A 23 -25.71 -28.47 64.04
C LYS A 23 -24.94 -29.45 63.18
N GLN A 24 -25.14 -30.75 63.39
CA GLN A 24 -24.53 -31.78 62.53
C GLN A 24 -25.07 -31.70 61.10
N LEU A 25 -26.41 -31.67 60.94
CA LEU A 25 -27.07 -31.52 59.64
C LEU A 25 -26.61 -30.25 58.92
N GLU A 26 -26.57 -29.12 59.62
CA GLU A 26 -26.13 -27.83 59.11
C GLU A 26 -24.69 -27.89 58.59
N LYS A 27 -23.77 -28.52 59.33
CA LYS A 27 -22.37 -28.66 58.91
C LYS A 27 -22.22 -29.52 57.66
N GLU A 28 -22.96 -30.64 57.58
CA GLU A 28 -22.96 -31.54 56.40
C GLU A 28 -23.47 -30.79 55.16
N VAL A 29 -24.61 -30.10 55.29
CA VAL A 29 -25.23 -29.34 54.19
C VAL A 29 -24.39 -28.15 53.74
N LEU A 30 -23.84 -27.36 54.68
CA LEU A 30 -22.94 -26.25 54.34
C LEU A 30 -21.69 -26.74 53.59
N LYS A 31 -21.15 -27.90 53.96
CA LYS A 31 -20.03 -28.52 53.27
C LYS A 31 -20.39 -28.94 51.85
N GLU A 32 -21.56 -29.57 51.64
CA GLU A 32 -22.05 -29.97 50.31
C GLU A 32 -22.31 -28.76 49.40
N LEU A 33 -22.92 -27.71 49.95
CA LEU A 33 -23.17 -26.45 49.24
C LEU A 33 -21.90 -25.64 48.98
N GLY A 34 -20.77 -25.98 49.62
CA GLY A 34 -19.54 -25.22 49.56
C GLY A 34 -19.64 -23.85 50.26
N PHE A 35 -20.52 -23.71 51.24
CA PHE A 35 -20.75 -22.46 51.97
C PHE A 35 -20.06 -22.46 53.34
N PRO A 36 -19.37 -21.37 53.73
CA PRO A 36 -18.72 -21.29 55.03
C PRO A 36 -19.73 -21.17 56.18
N ASN A 37 -20.88 -20.54 55.94
CA ASN A 37 -22.00 -20.36 56.87
C ASN A 37 -23.23 -19.81 56.10
N TRP A 38 -24.36 -19.59 56.78
CA TRP A 38 -25.56 -19.01 56.17
C TRP A 38 -25.47 -17.51 55.88
N ASN A 39 -24.50 -16.78 56.45
CA ASN A 39 -24.30 -15.35 56.24
C ASN A 39 -23.48 -15.03 54.97
N ILE A 40 -23.60 -15.86 53.93
CA ILE A 40 -22.93 -15.68 52.63
C ILE A 40 -23.48 -14.52 51.82
N ILE A 41 -24.71 -14.09 52.12
CA ILE A 41 -25.39 -12.97 51.47
C ILE A 41 -25.99 -12.07 52.55
N SER A 42 -25.56 -10.81 52.55
CA SER A 42 -26.16 -9.77 53.38
C SER A 42 -27.54 -9.37 52.86
N TYR A 43 -28.42 -8.98 53.78
CA TYR A 43 -29.73 -8.45 53.41
C TYR A 43 -29.60 -7.13 52.67
N PHE A 44 -28.81 -6.18 53.21
CA PHE A 44 -28.45 -4.92 52.56
C PHE A 44 -27.04 -5.00 51.95
N ASP A 45 -26.88 -4.40 50.79
CA ASP A 45 -25.60 -4.36 50.05
C ASP A 45 -24.94 -2.98 50.14
N GLU A 46 -25.74 -1.93 50.28
CA GLU A 46 -25.28 -0.54 50.37
C GLU A 46 -26.09 0.26 51.39
N TYR A 47 -25.45 1.31 51.90
CA TYR A 47 -26.04 2.23 52.87
C TYR A 47 -25.83 3.67 52.40
N VAL A 48 -26.89 4.46 52.44
CA VAL A 48 -26.89 5.87 52.04
C VAL A 48 -27.53 6.70 53.14
N THR A 49 -26.97 7.88 53.40
CA THR A 49 -27.53 8.83 54.37
C THR A 49 -28.04 10.07 53.64
N VAL A 50 -29.29 10.45 53.92
CA VAL A 50 -29.90 11.70 53.45
C VAL A 50 -30.20 12.62 54.64
N LYS A 51 -30.23 13.93 54.39
CA LYS A 51 -30.38 14.96 55.45
C LYS A 51 -31.80 15.53 55.59
N SER A 52 -32.74 15.08 54.77
CA SER A 52 -34.14 15.54 54.86
C SER A 52 -35.14 14.44 54.54
N ARG A 53 -36.33 14.53 55.15
CA ARG A 53 -37.45 13.62 54.88
C ARG A 53 -37.91 13.68 53.42
N GLN A 54 -37.97 14.89 52.85
CA GLN A 54 -38.33 15.09 51.45
C GLN A 54 -37.33 14.40 50.50
N THR A 55 -36.03 14.44 50.84
CA THR A 55 -35.01 13.72 50.07
C THR A 55 -35.20 12.22 50.20
N LEU A 56 -35.47 11.69 51.39
CA LEU A 56 -35.71 10.26 51.63
C LEU A 56 -36.87 9.73 50.77
N GLU A 57 -38.00 10.46 50.76
CA GLU A 57 -39.19 10.07 50.01
C GLU A 57 -38.92 10.00 48.50
N LYS A 58 -38.18 10.97 47.96
CA LYS A 58 -37.81 11.06 46.55
C LYS A 58 -36.56 10.27 46.16
N TYR A 59 -35.87 9.63 47.11
CA TYR A 59 -34.66 8.85 46.81
C TYR A 59 -35.06 7.50 46.20
N ASP A 60 -34.69 7.27 44.95
CA ASP A 60 -34.95 6.06 44.19
C ASP A 60 -33.65 5.46 43.63
N ASP A 61 -33.78 4.35 42.90
CA ASP A 61 -32.68 3.64 42.25
C ASP A 61 -31.95 4.52 41.21
N ILE A 62 -32.70 5.31 40.44
CA ILE A 62 -32.14 6.27 39.48
C ILE A 62 -31.25 7.28 40.20
N LYS A 63 -31.75 7.92 41.25
CA LYS A 63 -31.01 8.92 42.02
C LYS A 63 -29.75 8.33 42.65
N PHE A 64 -29.85 7.12 43.22
CA PHE A 64 -28.71 6.41 43.78
C PHE A 64 -27.58 6.22 42.75
N PHE A 65 -27.89 5.67 41.58
CA PHE A 65 -26.88 5.39 40.55
C PHE A 65 -26.42 6.63 39.78
N LYS A 66 -27.21 7.71 39.74
CA LYS A 66 -26.73 9.03 39.27
C LYS A 66 -25.64 9.58 40.17
N GLU A 67 -25.81 9.47 41.48
CA GLU A 67 -24.86 9.97 42.48
C GLU A 67 -23.65 9.04 42.68
N ASN A 68 -23.76 7.75 42.30
CA ASN A 68 -22.75 6.71 42.53
C ASN A 68 -22.57 5.82 41.27
N ARG A 69 -22.14 6.40 40.14
CA ARG A 69 -22.11 5.71 38.83
C ARG A 69 -21.22 4.46 38.85
N GLU A 70 -20.10 4.52 39.55
CA GLU A 70 -19.14 3.43 39.73
C GLU A 70 -19.76 2.20 40.42
N LYS A 71 -20.84 2.38 41.20
CA LYS A 71 -21.52 1.29 41.89
C LYS A 71 -22.45 0.47 40.97
N LEU A 72 -22.74 0.91 39.74
CA LEU A 72 -23.60 0.17 38.82
C LEU A 72 -23.00 -1.20 38.46
N VAL A 73 -21.71 -1.22 38.10
CA VAL A 73 -20.97 -2.46 37.80
C VAL A 73 -20.88 -3.36 39.04
N ARG A 74 -20.66 -2.76 40.22
CA ARG A 74 -20.64 -3.49 41.49
C ARG A 74 -21.98 -4.13 41.81
N ALA A 75 -23.09 -3.40 41.61
CA ALA A 75 -24.44 -3.90 41.82
C ALA A 75 -24.75 -5.07 40.89
N GLU A 76 -24.37 -4.99 39.61
CA GLU A 76 -24.52 -6.10 38.66
C GLU A 76 -23.76 -7.35 39.12
N ASN A 77 -22.52 -7.20 39.54
CA ASN A 77 -21.70 -8.32 40.02
C ASN A 77 -22.29 -8.97 41.29
N ILE A 78 -22.81 -8.16 42.21
CA ILE A 78 -23.48 -8.65 43.42
C ILE A 78 -24.78 -9.38 43.07
N ILE A 79 -25.60 -8.84 42.16
CA ILE A 79 -26.84 -9.51 41.69
C ILE A 79 -26.51 -10.85 41.06
N LYS A 80 -25.50 -10.93 40.18
CA LYS A 80 -25.04 -12.19 39.59
C LYS A 80 -24.65 -13.20 40.67
N ARG A 81 -23.84 -12.79 41.66
CA ARG A 81 -23.46 -13.64 42.79
C ARG A 81 -24.69 -14.13 43.58
N LYS A 82 -25.63 -13.23 43.90
CA LYS A 82 -26.85 -13.56 44.64
C LYS A 82 -27.73 -14.55 43.85
N ASN A 83 -27.89 -14.35 42.54
CA ASN A 83 -28.63 -15.25 41.66
C ASN A 83 -27.99 -16.64 41.59
N ASN A 84 -26.67 -16.73 41.53
CA ASN A 84 -25.95 -18.01 41.55
C ASN A 84 -26.22 -18.78 42.85
N VAL A 85 -26.07 -18.12 44.00
CA VAL A 85 -26.37 -18.73 45.31
C VAL A 85 -27.84 -19.16 45.38
N ALA A 86 -28.76 -18.31 44.96
CA ALA A 86 -30.19 -18.65 44.96
C ALA A 86 -30.50 -19.86 44.09
N THR A 87 -29.82 -19.99 42.95
CA THR A 87 -29.95 -21.13 42.04
C THR A 87 -29.43 -22.42 42.68
N THR A 88 -28.26 -22.37 43.31
CA THR A 88 -27.70 -23.51 44.06
C THR A 88 -28.64 -23.96 45.18
N LEU A 89 -29.17 -23.01 45.97
CA LEU A 89 -30.07 -23.31 47.07
C LEU A 89 -31.42 -23.86 46.61
N LYS A 90 -32.00 -23.32 45.54
CA LYS A 90 -33.25 -23.85 44.96
C LYS A 90 -33.07 -25.28 44.46
N ARG A 91 -31.98 -25.55 43.74
CA ARG A 91 -31.64 -26.90 43.26
C ARG A 91 -31.46 -27.88 44.42
N PHE A 92 -30.80 -27.44 45.50
CA PHE A 92 -30.67 -28.24 46.71
C PHE A 92 -32.05 -28.56 47.31
N LEU A 93 -32.95 -27.59 47.44
CA LEU A 93 -34.29 -27.81 47.98
C LEU A 93 -35.15 -28.73 47.10
N GLU A 94 -35.00 -28.65 45.77
CA GLU A 94 -35.70 -29.50 44.79
C GLU A 94 -35.38 -30.98 45.03
N ASN A 95 -34.11 -31.34 45.22
CA ASN A 95 -33.71 -32.73 45.45
C ASN A 95 -32.41 -32.84 46.26
N ASN A 96 -32.50 -33.42 47.47
CA ASN A 96 -31.35 -33.76 48.31
C ASN A 96 -31.67 -34.95 49.23
N GLU A 97 -30.62 -35.61 49.71
CA GLU A 97 -30.72 -36.81 50.57
C GLU A 97 -31.15 -36.51 52.02
N TYR A 98 -31.13 -35.25 52.45
CA TYR A 98 -31.42 -34.86 53.84
C TYR A 98 -32.91 -34.66 54.13
N LYS A 99 -33.79 -34.75 53.12
CA LYS A 99 -35.25 -34.54 53.29
C LYS A 99 -35.88 -35.43 54.36
N SER A 100 -35.33 -36.61 54.62
CA SER A 100 -35.79 -37.56 55.65
C SER A 100 -35.20 -37.29 57.04
N ARG A 101 -34.21 -36.39 57.17
CA ARG A 101 -33.51 -36.12 58.43
C ARG A 101 -34.39 -35.31 59.40
N LEU A 102 -34.26 -35.64 60.68
CA LEU A 102 -34.82 -34.82 61.77
C LEU A 102 -34.24 -33.39 61.67
N GLN A 103 -35.06 -32.36 61.93
CA GLN A 103 -34.68 -30.93 61.81
C GLN A 103 -34.51 -30.36 60.38
N TYR A 104 -34.79 -31.12 59.32
CA TYR A 104 -34.76 -30.60 57.94
C TYR A 104 -35.65 -29.36 57.74
N ASN A 105 -36.83 -29.31 58.38
CA ASN A 105 -37.72 -28.12 58.33
C ASN A 105 -37.10 -26.85 58.94
N ARG A 106 -36.14 -26.98 59.88
CA ARG A 106 -35.42 -25.83 60.43
C ARG A 106 -34.35 -25.36 59.44
N LEU A 107 -33.70 -26.30 58.76
CA LEU A 107 -32.76 -26.02 57.67
C LEU A 107 -33.43 -25.30 56.50
N THR A 108 -34.60 -25.78 56.05
CA THR A 108 -35.33 -25.11 54.96
C THR A 108 -35.67 -23.67 55.30
N LYS A 109 -36.11 -23.39 56.54
CA LYS A 109 -36.32 -22.02 57.02
C LYS A 109 -35.06 -21.14 56.95
N GLN A 110 -33.88 -21.70 57.23
CA GLN A 110 -32.62 -20.95 57.07
C GLN A 110 -32.31 -20.68 55.60
N ILE A 111 -32.49 -21.69 54.74
CA ILE A 111 -32.31 -21.53 53.29
C ILE A 111 -33.26 -20.46 52.75
N ASP A 112 -34.52 -20.43 53.20
CA ASP A 112 -35.51 -19.43 52.81
C ASP A 112 -35.10 -18.00 53.21
N VAL A 113 -34.44 -17.84 54.37
CA VAL A 113 -33.85 -16.55 54.78
C VAL A 113 -32.76 -16.12 53.81
N VAL A 114 -31.87 -17.03 53.42
CA VAL A 114 -30.80 -16.71 52.44
C VAL A 114 -31.37 -16.42 51.06
N LEU A 115 -32.39 -17.17 50.61
CA LEU A 115 -33.10 -16.92 49.36
C LEU A 115 -33.77 -15.54 49.35
N LYS A 116 -34.38 -15.13 50.46
CA LYS A 116 -34.93 -13.78 50.63
C LYS A 116 -33.84 -12.71 50.51
N ASN A 117 -32.69 -12.91 51.16
CA ASN A 117 -31.54 -12.00 51.07
C ASN A 117 -30.99 -11.90 49.63
N ALA A 118 -31.01 -13.02 48.89
CA ALA A 118 -30.53 -13.12 47.52
C ALA A 118 -31.46 -12.46 46.47
N GLY A 119 -32.73 -12.22 46.79
CA GLY A 119 -33.73 -11.81 45.80
C GLY A 119 -33.51 -10.44 45.13
N ALA A 120 -32.66 -9.57 45.69
CA ALA A 120 -32.36 -8.27 45.12
C ALA A 120 -31.03 -7.71 45.66
N TYR A 121 -30.48 -6.74 44.92
CA TYR A 121 -29.55 -5.76 45.45
C TYR A 121 -30.31 -4.72 46.26
N ARG A 122 -30.00 -4.57 47.54
CA ARG A 122 -30.75 -3.71 48.46
C ARG A 122 -29.90 -2.57 48.99
N ILE A 123 -30.45 -1.37 48.86
CA ILE A 123 -29.86 -0.15 49.39
C ILE A 123 -30.71 0.31 50.57
N ASN A 124 -30.08 0.50 51.73
CA ASN A 124 -30.70 1.11 52.88
C ASN A 124 -30.45 2.61 52.89
N VAL A 125 -31.49 3.41 52.69
CA VAL A 125 -31.42 4.87 52.74
C VAL A 125 -31.91 5.33 54.11
N ASN A 126 -31.02 5.89 54.93
CA ASN A 126 -31.32 6.42 56.25
C ASN A 126 -31.46 7.94 56.20
N TYR A 127 -32.50 8.49 56.83
CA TYR A 127 -32.61 9.91 57.10
C TYR A 127 -32.02 10.20 58.48
N ILE A 128 -30.88 10.88 58.50
CA ILE A 128 -30.22 11.34 59.72
C ILE A 128 -30.31 12.87 59.78
N SER A 129 -30.81 13.41 60.89
CA SER A 129 -30.91 14.86 61.10
C SER A 129 -29.52 15.47 61.32
N SER A 130 -29.42 16.80 61.21
CA SER A 130 -28.18 17.53 61.54
C SER A 130 -27.71 17.31 62.99
N ALA A 131 -28.63 16.94 63.89
CA ALA A 131 -28.34 16.60 65.28
C ALA A 131 -27.95 15.11 65.48
N GLY A 132 -27.84 14.33 64.41
CA GLY A 132 -27.44 12.91 64.46
C GLY A 132 -28.59 11.92 64.70
N ASN A 133 -29.84 12.38 64.79
CA ASN A 133 -30.98 11.50 65.05
C ASN A 133 -31.43 10.77 63.78
N ASN A 134 -31.65 9.46 63.85
CA ASN A 134 -32.29 8.69 62.77
C ASN A 134 -33.81 8.94 62.79
N LEU A 135 -34.32 9.60 61.76
CA LEU A 135 -35.70 10.07 61.66
C LEU A 135 -36.52 9.31 60.59
N GLY A 136 -35.94 8.31 59.95
CA GLY A 136 -36.63 7.46 58.97
C GLY A 136 -35.69 6.62 58.13
N ARG A 137 -36.25 5.58 57.49
CA ARG A 137 -35.51 4.72 56.55
C ARG A 137 -36.36 4.36 55.33
N LYS A 138 -35.71 4.10 54.20
CA LYS A 138 -36.32 3.59 52.97
C LYS A 138 -35.44 2.50 52.37
N GLU A 139 -36.05 1.38 52.01
CA GLU A 139 -35.38 0.29 51.27
C GLU A 139 -35.61 0.49 49.77
N ILE A 140 -34.54 0.35 48.99
CA ILE A 140 -34.60 0.29 47.52
C ILE A 140 -34.07 -1.08 47.11
N ALA A 141 -34.89 -1.83 46.38
CA ALA A 141 -34.54 -3.17 45.91
C ALA A 141 -34.45 -3.18 44.37
N ILE A 142 -33.32 -3.68 43.86
CA ILE A 142 -32.99 -3.68 42.43
C ILE A 142 -32.59 -5.09 42.02
N ASN A 143 -33.21 -5.60 40.97
CA ASN A 143 -32.90 -6.92 40.41
C ASN A 143 -32.17 -6.76 39.07
N GLN A 144 -31.85 -7.89 38.42
CA GLN A 144 -31.14 -7.89 37.14
C GLN A 144 -31.87 -7.05 36.08
N TYR A 145 -33.20 -7.15 36.01
CA TYR A 145 -34.02 -6.35 35.10
C TYR A 145 -33.84 -4.84 35.31
N GLY A 146 -33.74 -4.38 36.56
CA GLY A 146 -33.47 -2.98 36.87
C GLY A 146 -32.11 -2.49 36.37
N ILE A 147 -31.07 -3.33 36.48
CA ILE A 147 -29.73 -3.04 35.93
C ILE A 147 -29.77 -3.02 34.39
N ASP A 148 -30.43 -4.01 33.78
CA ASP A 148 -30.52 -4.12 32.32
C ASP A 148 -31.27 -2.94 31.71
N ARG A 149 -32.29 -2.41 32.43
CA ARG A 149 -32.98 -1.17 32.05
C ARG A 149 -32.02 0.01 31.94
N PHE A 150 -31.10 0.18 32.90
CA PHE A 150 -30.11 1.27 32.85
C PHE A 150 -29.07 1.09 31.75
N LYS A 151 -28.73 -0.16 31.40
CA LYS A 151 -27.83 -0.44 30.26
C LYS A 151 -28.49 -0.16 28.92
N LYS A 152 -29.77 -0.52 28.78
CA LYS A 152 -30.57 -0.28 27.57
C LYS A 152 -30.88 1.20 27.37
N ASP A 153 -31.11 1.94 28.46
CA ASP A 153 -31.35 3.38 28.42
C ASP A 153 -30.41 4.14 29.37
N PRO A 154 -29.17 4.43 28.91
CA PRO A 154 -28.20 5.21 29.68
C PRO A 154 -28.65 6.64 30.00
N SER A 155 -29.62 7.18 29.26
CA SER A 155 -30.14 8.55 29.48
C SER A 155 -30.77 8.71 30.87
N LEU A 156 -31.26 7.60 31.45
CA LEU A 156 -31.78 7.55 32.82
C LEU A 156 -30.75 7.94 33.87
N LEU A 157 -29.46 7.76 33.61
CA LEU A 157 -28.37 8.01 34.57
C LEU A 157 -27.51 9.24 34.21
N MET A 158 -27.88 9.97 33.16
CA MET A 158 -27.12 11.10 32.62
C MET A 158 -27.98 12.37 32.56
N SER A 159 -27.32 13.53 32.60
CA SER A 159 -27.96 14.78 32.19
C SER A 159 -28.09 14.83 30.66
N LYS A 160 -28.96 15.72 30.14
CA LYS A 160 -29.12 15.92 28.69
C LYS A 160 -27.79 16.27 27.98
N GLY A 161 -26.94 17.07 28.64
CA GLY A 161 -25.62 17.43 28.11
C GLY A 161 -24.65 16.24 28.07
N GLU A 162 -24.60 15.45 29.14
CA GLU A 162 -23.77 14.23 29.20
C GLU A 162 -24.23 13.16 28.22
N TYR A 163 -25.54 12.96 28.07
CA TYR A 163 -26.09 11.99 27.12
C TYR A 163 -25.78 12.37 25.67
N ASN A 164 -25.91 13.66 25.31
CA ASN A 164 -25.52 14.13 23.99
C ASN A 164 -24.01 13.95 23.72
N LYS A 165 -23.17 14.14 24.75
CA LYS A 165 -21.73 13.89 24.64
C LYS A 165 -21.45 12.39 24.43
N TYR A 166 -22.10 11.53 25.20
CA TYR A 166 -22.03 10.08 25.08
C TYR A 166 -22.41 9.59 23.67
N LEU A 167 -23.52 10.10 23.11
CA LEU A 167 -23.93 9.76 21.75
C LEU A 167 -22.89 10.18 20.70
N LYS A 168 -22.29 11.37 20.85
CA LYS A 168 -21.22 11.83 19.95
C LYS A 168 -19.95 10.96 20.05
N GLU A 169 -19.58 10.54 21.26
CA GLU A 169 -18.44 9.65 21.47
C GLU A 169 -18.70 8.27 20.86
N GLN A 170 -19.89 7.70 21.06
CA GLN A 170 -20.33 6.45 20.44
C GLN A 170 -20.32 6.52 18.91
N GLN A 171 -20.86 7.60 18.32
CA GLN A 171 -20.81 7.81 16.87
C GLN A 171 -19.38 7.95 16.35
N LYS A 172 -18.49 8.63 17.10
CA LYS A 172 -17.08 8.75 16.73
C LYS A 172 -16.37 7.40 16.78
N GLU A 173 -16.63 6.60 17.82
CA GLU A 173 -16.05 5.27 17.99
C GLU A 173 -16.53 4.31 16.89
N ALA A 174 -17.83 4.28 16.62
CA ALA A 174 -18.40 3.48 15.52
C ALA A 174 -17.88 3.92 14.15
N LEU A 175 -17.69 5.23 13.92
CA LEU A 175 -17.06 5.74 12.70
C LEU A 175 -15.62 5.24 12.59
N ASN A 176 -14.82 5.37 13.65
CA ASN A 176 -13.44 4.89 13.67
C ASN A 176 -13.36 3.37 13.42
N GLN A 177 -14.28 2.59 13.98
CA GLN A 177 -14.35 1.16 13.75
C GLN A 177 -14.67 0.84 12.28
N LYS A 178 -15.59 1.59 11.66
CA LYS A 178 -15.90 1.45 10.23
C LYS A 178 -14.72 1.83 9.33
N HIS A 179 -13.97 2.89 9.66
CA HIS A 179 -12.71 3.20 8.98
C HIS A 179 -11.74 2.01 9.06
N HIS A 180 -11.55 1.46 10.26
CA HIS A 180 -10.64 0.33 10.47
C HIS A 180 -11.05 -0.90 9.64
N GLU A 181 -12.33 -1.25 9.62
CA GLU A 181 -12.85 -2.35 8.79
C GLU A 181 -12.51 -2.18 7.30
N TYR A 182 -12.67 -0.97 6.76
CA TYR A 182 -12.33 -0.69 5.35
C TYR A 182 -10.82 -0.76 5.08
N TYR A 183 -9.99 -0.26 6.00
CA TYR A 183 -8.53 -0.39 5.87
C TYR A 183 -8.07 -1.85 5.92
N GLU A 184 -8.61 -2.65 6.84
CA GLU A 184 -8.35 -4.10 6.91
C GLU A 184 -8.74 -4.79 5.60
N ASN A 185 -9.91 -4.47 5.04
CA ASN A 185 -10.33 -5.02 3.75
C ASN A 185 -9.37 -4.65 2.60
N VAL A 186 -8.88 -3.42 2.55
CA VAL A 186 -7.85 -3.01 1.57
C VAL A 186 -6.58 -3.82 1.77
N ASN A 187 -6.10 -3.96 3.01
CA ASN A 187 -4.89 -4.70 3.32
C ASN A 187 -5.00 -6.18 2.94
N ASN A 188 -6.13 -6.82 3.24
CA ASN A 188 -6.37 -8.21 2.86
C ASN A 188 -6.28 -8.43 1.33
N ILE A 189 -6.79 -7.48 0.53
CA ILE A 189 -6.68 -7.56 -0.94
C ILE A 189 -5.22 -7.41 -1.38
N ILE A 190 -4.49 -6.46 -0.78
CA ILE A 190 -3.07 -6.21 -1.09
C ILE A 190 -2.20 -7.41 -0.70
N ASP A 191 -2.42 -7.98 0.48
CA ASP A 191 -1.66 -9.13 0.98
C ASP A 191 -1.92 -10.35 0.09
N TYR A 192 -3.18 -10.64 -0.27
CA TYR A 192 -3.51 -11.69 -1.23
C TYR A 192 -2.79 -11.49 -2.57
N ALA A 193 -2.78 -10.27 -3.10
CA ALA A 193 -2.08 -9.97 -4.34
C ALA A 193 -0.57 -10.20 -4.21
N ASN A 194 0.05 -9.70 -3.14
CA ASN A 194 1.49 -9.83 -2.90
C ASN A 194 1.94 -11.28 -2.70
N GLU A 195 1.16 -12.08 -1.98
CA GLU A 195 1.45 -13.51 -1.75
C GLU A 195 1.49 -14.30 -3.06
N ASN A 196 0.64 -13.93 -4.03
CA ASN A 196 0.58 -14.61 -5.33
C ASN A 196 1.52 -13.99 -6.37
N ARG A 197 2.02 -12.77 -6.15
CA ARG A 197 2.76 -11.98 -7.15
C ARG A 197 3.94 -12.71 -7.76
N ASP A 198 4.80 -13.31 -6.93
CA ASP A 198 6.04 -13.94 -7.40
C ASP A 198 5.79 -15.31 -8.07
N SER A 199 4.59 -15.87 -7.91
CA SER A 199 4.17 -17.11 -8.57
C SER A 199 3.56 -16.89 -9.97
N LEU A 200 3.34 -15.63 -10.36
CA LEU A 200 2.79 -15.29 -11.67
C LEU A 200 3.81 -15.56 -12.77
N ILE A 201 3.45 -16.45 -13.70
CA ILE A 201 4.28 -16.83 -14.85
C ILE A 201 3.83 -16.17 -16.16
N ILE A 202 2.58 -15.69 -16.22
CA ILE A 202 2.04 -14.99 -17.38
C ILE A 202 2.75 -13.64 -17.53
N LYS A 203 3.29 -13.39 -18.72
CA LYS A 203 3.99 -12.14 -19.04
C LYS A 203 3.05 -10.94 -18.89
N GLY A 204 3.49 -9.90 -18.17
CA GLY A 204 2.70 -8.69 -17.95
C GLY A 204 1.74 -8.77 -16.76
N SER A 205 1.46 -9.96 -16.22
CA SER A 205 0.51 -10.11 -15.12
C SER A 205 1.02 -9.53 -13.81
N GLN A 206 2.34 -9.55 -13.55
CA GLN A 206 2.90 -8.87 -12.38
C GLN A 206 2.71 -7.35 -12.47
N GLU A 207 2.94 -6.75 -13.63
CA GLU A 207 2.73 -5.31 -13.84
C GLU A 207 1.24 -4.93 -13.78
N GLN A 208 0.36 -5.78 -14.32
CA GLN A 208 -1.08 -5.59 -14.22
C GLN A 208 -1.56 -5.68 -12.77
N LEU A 209 -1.07 -6.68 -12.01
CA LEU A 209 -1.36 -6.84 -10.60
C LEU A 209 -0.87 -5.63 -9.79
N ASP A 210 0.37 -5.18 -10.03
CA ASP A 210 0.96 -3.99 -9.42
C ASP A 210 0.11 -2.73 -9.73
N SER A 211 -0.38 -2.59 -10.97
CA SER A 211 -1.28 -1.49 -11.36
C SER A 211 -2.61 -1.53 -10.61
N LEU A 212 -3.22 -2.71 -10.44
CA LEU A 212 -4.48 -2.87 -9.70
C LEU A 212 -4.29 -2.55 -8.21
N ILE A 213 -3.18 -2.96 -7.61
CA ILE A 213 -2.81 -2.59 -6.22
C ILE A 213 -2.66 -1.07 -6.09
N ALA A 214 -1.97 -0.41 -7.04
CA ALA A 214 -1.82 1.04 -7.03
C ALA A 214 -3.17 1.77 -7.14
N GLN A 215 -4.06 1.30 -8.02
CA GLN A 215 -5.41 1.86 -8.17
C GLN A 215 -6.26 1.67 -6.91
N LEU A 216 -6.18 0.49 -6.28
CA LEU A 216 -6.83 0.21 -5.01
C LEU A 216 -6.36 1.21 -3.98
N PHE A 217 -5.05 1.37 -3.83
CA PHE A 217 -4.45 2.26 -2.86
C PHE A 217 -4.89 3.72 -3.06
N ASP A 218 -4.67 4.28 -4.24
CA ASP A 218 -4.90 5.70 -4.53
C ASP A 218 -6.36 6.12 -4.37
N ARG A 219 -7.29 5.25 -4.78
CA ARG A 219 -8.72 5.59 -4.82
C ARG A 219 -9.47 5.24 -3.54
N THR A 220 -8.95 4.34 -2.70
CA THR A 220 -9.65 3.93 -1.47
C THR A 220 -9.12 4.66 -0.25
N VAL A 221 -7.81 4.66 0.01
CA VAL A 221 -7.24 5.12 1.29
C VAL A 221 -7.56 6.59 1.58
N ASN A 222 -7.29 7.46 0.60
CA ASN A 222 -7.56 8.90 0.77
C ASN A 222 -9.05 9.21 0.81
N SER A 223 -9.87 8.37 0.17
CA SER A 223 -11.33 8.52 0.15
C SER A 223 -11.94 8.11 1.49
N ILE A 224 -11.52 6.96 2.04
CA ILE A 224 -11.91 6.46 3.36
C ILE A 224 -11.68 7.56 4.39
N LYS A 225 -10.46 8.10 4.49
CA LYS A 225 -10.08 9.15 5.46
C LYS A 225 -10.96 10.42 5.41
N LYS A 226 -11.56 10.76 4.27
CA LYS A 226 -12.41 11.96 4.12
C LYS A 226 -13.80 11.78 4.70
N ILE A 227 -14.26 10.55 4.89
CA ILE A 227 -15.62 10.27 5.36
C ILE A 227 -15.75 10.60 6.85
N LYS A 228 -16.72 11.47 7.16
CA LYS A 228 -16.95 11.99 8.53
C LYS A 228 -18.21 11.45 9.20
N THR A 229 -19.00 10.65 8.50
CA THR A 229 -20.29 10.14 8.97
C THR A 229 -20.43 8.65 8.63
N ILE A 230 -21.09 7.91 9.51
CA ILE A 230 -21.27 6.46 9.36
C ILE A 230 -22.22 6.15 8.18
N ASP A 231 -23.23 7.00 7.98
CA ASP A 231 -24.30 6.80 7.00
C ASP A 231 -23.96 7.38 5.61
N SER A 232 -22.69 7.74 5.35
CA SER A 232 -22.28 8.25 4.03
C SER A 232 -22.46 7.18 2.95
N GLU A 233 -23.07 7.56 1.82
CA GLU A 233 -23.17 6.70 0.63
C GLU A 233 -21.79 6.39 0.02
N GLU A 234 -20.78 7.22 0.33
CA GLU A 234 -19.39 7.03 -0.12
C GLU A 234 -18.81 5.69 0.35
N TRP A 235 -19.28 5.14 1.47
CA TRP A 235 -18.86 3.81 1.93
C TRP A 235 -19.19 2.73 0.89
N ASN A 236 -20.41 2.74 0.36
CA ASN A 236 -20.84 1.74 -0.62
C ASN A 236 -20.06 1.89 -1.93
N ILE A 237 -19.84 3.12 -2.38
CA ILE A 237 -19.07 3.41 -3.61
C ILE A 237 -17.64 2.86 -3.48
N ILE A 238 -16.99 3.07 -2.33
CA ILE A 238 -15.66 2.54 -2.06
C ILE A 238 -15.70 1.02 -1.98
N GLY A 239 -16.69 0.45 -1.31
CA GLY A 239 -16.87 -1.00 -1.18
C GLY A 239 -17.04 -1.70 -2.53
N ASP A 240 -17.89 -1.16 -3.41
CA ASP A 240 -18.11 -1.69 -4.76
C ASP A 240 -16.83 -1.62 -5.61
N PHE A 241 -16.09 -0.51 -5.51
CA PHE A 241 -14.81 -0.34 -6.19
C PHE A 241 -13.77 -1.36 -5.70
N MET A 242 -13.68 -1.58 -4.38
CA MET A 242 -12.80 -2.60 -3.79
C MET A 242 -13.18 -4.01 -4.26
N ALA A 243 -14.47 -4.33 -4.28
CA ALA A 243 -14.97 -5.64 -4.73
C ALA A 243 -14.64 -5.89 -6.21
N HIS A 244 -14.78 -4.87 -7.06
CA HIS A 244 -14.40 -4.96 -8.47
C HIS A 244 -12.91 -5.25 -8.64
N LEU A 245 -12.03 -4.46 -7.99
CA LEU A 245 -10.59 -4.68 -8.09
C LEU A 245 -10.16 -6.03 -7.53
N LYS A 246 -10.74 -6.46 -6.40
CA LYS A 246 -10.52 -7.79 -5.85
C LYS A 246 -10.84 -8.88 -6.87
N SER A 247 -11.98 -8.77 -7.57
CA SER A 247 -12.36 -9.74 -8.60
C SER A 247 -11.36 -9.77 -9.77
N GLU A 248 -10.88 -8.61 -10.23
CA GLU A 248 -9.87 -8.56 -11.29
C GLU A 248 -8.53 -9.20 -10.85
N ILE A 249 -8.11 -8.97 -9.62
CA ILE A 249 -6.93 -9.62 -9.03
C ILE A 249 -7.12 -11.15 -8.96
N GLU A 250 -8.26 -11.61 -8.45
CA GLU A 250 -8.59 -13.03 -8.35
C GLU A 250 -8.64 -13.71 -9.73
N LYS A 251 -9.11 -13.02 -10.78
CA LYS A 251 -9.07 -13.54 -12.16
C LYS A 251 -7.64 -13.76 -12.66
N ILE A 252 -6.74 -12.80 -12.42
CA ILE A 252 -5.33 -12.94 -12.83
C ILE A 252 -4.69 -14.13 -12.13
N VAL A 253 -4.85 -14.22 -10.80
CA VAL A 253 -4.29 -15.31 -9.99
C VAL A 253 -4.90 -16.66 -10.40
N GLY A 254 -6.23 -16.72 -10.56
CA GLY A 254 -6.94 -17.93 -10.95
C GLY A 254 -6.56 -18.43 -12.34
N MET A 255 -6.38 -17.52 -13.31
CA MET A 255 -5.88 -17.90 -14.64
C MET A 255 -4.47 -18.46 -14.54
N ASN A 256 -3.57 -17.80 -13.80
CA ASN A 256 -2.20 -18.27 -13.61
C ASN A 256 -2.16 -19.68 -12.99
N GLN A 257 -2.96 -19.93 -11.96
CA GLN A 257 -3.05 -21.24 -11.32
C GLN A 257 -3.52 -22.31 -12.31
N LYS A 258 -4.56 -22.03 -13.11
CA LYS A 258 -5.07 -22.94 -14.13
C LYS A 258 -4.00 -23.31 -15.17
N ILE A 259 -3.16 -22.34 -15.57
CA ILE A 259 -2.04 -22.57 -16.49
C ILE A 259 -0.95 -23.43 -15.84
N LEU A 260 -0.60 -23.17 -14.57
CA LEU A 260 0.36 -23.98 -13.82
C LEU A 260 -0.09 -25.43 -13.70
N GLU A 261 -1.37 -25.66 -13.39
CA GLU A 261 -1.97 -27.00 -13.32
C GLU A 261 -1.87 -27.75 -14.67
N TYR A 262 -2.04 -27.05 -15.79
CA TYR A 262 -1.82 -27.64 -17.11
C TYR A 262 -0.36 -28.05 -17.34
N TYR A 263 0.61 -27.23 -16.92
CA TYR A 263 2.03 -27.58 -17.05
C TYR A 263 2.48 -28.75 -16.18
N GLU A 264 1.74 -29.06 -15.12
CA GLU A 264 1.94 -30.27 -14.30
C GLU A 264 1.19 -31.49 -14.84
N SER A 265 0.32 -31.30 -15.84
CA SER A 265 -0.50 -32.38 -16.40
C SER A 265 0.31 -33.37 -17.24
N SER A 266 -0.17 -34.63 -17.28
CA SER A 266 0.40 -35.66 -18.16
C SER A 266 0.32 -35.29 -19.64
N SER A 267 -0.63 -34.44 -20.04
CA SER A 267 -0.79 -34.00 -21.43
C SER A 267 0.38 -33.13 -21.84
N PHE A 268 0.75 -32.13 -21.03
CA PHE A 268 1.88 -31.27 -21.30
C PHE A 268 3.22 -32.05 -21.28
N ILE A 269 3.40 -32.97 -20.33
CA ILE A 269 4.63 -33.78 -20.23
C ILE A 269 4.87 -34.56 -21.53
N LYS A 270 3.84 -35.17 -22.12
CA LYS A 270 3.97 -35.90 -23.40
C LYS A 270 4.39 -35.00 -24.55
N ILE A 271 3.81 -33.80 -24.64
CA ILE A 271 4.19 -32.80 -25.66
C ILE A 271 5.66 -32.42 -25.47
N LYS A 272 6.06 -32.15 -24.22
CA LYS A 272 7.43 -31.79 -23.87
C LYS A 272 8.45 -32.86 -24.27
N GLU A 273 8.19 -34.12 -23.94
CA GLU A 273 9.05 -35.25 -24.32
C GLU A 273 9.16 -35.40 -25.85
N THR A 274 8.06 -35.18 -26.58
CA THR A 274 8.03 -35.22 -28.05
C THR A 274 8.87 -34.10 -28.66
N CYS A 275 8.75 -32.88 -28.11
CA CYS A 275 9.49 -31.71 -28.58
C CYS A 275 10.98 -31.75 -28.20
N GLU A 276 11.38 -32.39 -27.10
CA GLU A 276 12.76 -32.42 -26.62
C GLU A 276 13.73 -33.08 -27.63
N VAL A 277 13.30 -34.17 -28.28
CA VAL A 277 14.08 -34.85 -29.33
C VAL A 277 14.31 -33.92 -30.51
N LEU A 278 13.27 -33.18 -30.90
CA LEU A 278 13.30 -32.25 -32.02
C LEU A 278 14.14 -30.99 -31.70
N MET A 279 14.08 -30.50 -30.46
CA MET A 279 14.79 -29.32 -29.96
C MET A 279 16.29 -29.54 -29.72
N SER A 280 16.75 -30.78 -29.66
CA SER A 280 18.17 -31.11 -29.49
C SER A 280 19.06 -30.49 -30.57
N THR A 281 18.54 -30.34 -31.80
CA THR A 281 19.26 -29.73 -32.94
C THR A 281 19.28 -28.21 -32.89
N GLN A 282 18.48 -27.58 -32.03
CA GLN A 282 18.36 -26.12 -31.92
C GLN A 282 18.99 -25.53 -30.66
N ARG A 283 19.54 -26.39 -29.78
CA ARG A 283 20.11 -25.96 -28.51
C ARG A 283 21.20 -24.89 -28.67
N GLU A 284 22.12 -25.09 -29.62
CA GLU A 284 23.20 -24.13 -29.90
C GLU A 284 22.65 -22.78 -30.38
N PHE A 285 21.60 -22.81 -31.22
CA PHE A 285 20.91 -21.60 -31.67
C PHE A 285 20.24 -20.88 -30.49
N ASN A 286 19.54 -21.59 -29.61
CA ASN A 286 18.86 -21.01 -28.46
C ASN A 286 19.85 -20.39 -27.44
N GLU A 287 20.99 -21.06 -27.21
CA GLU A 287 22.08 -20.54 -26.37
C GLU A 287 22.66 -19.24 -26.98
N TYR A 288 22.89 -19.22 -28.30
CA TYR A 288 23.35 -18.03 -29.02
C TYR A 288 22.38 -16.84 -28.90
N ILE A 289 21.07 -17.07 -29.06
CA ILE A 289 20.06 -16.00 -28.92
C ILE A 289 20.04 -15.45 -27.49
N THR A 290 20.15 -16.32 -26.50
CA THR A 290 20.20 -15.92 -25.09
C THR A 290 21.43 -15.05 -24.81
N GLU A 291 22.60 -15.40 -25.35
CA GLU A 291 23.81 -14.58 -25.23
C GLU A 291 23.63 -13.19 -25.85
N LYS A 292 23.02 -13.10 -27.04
CA LYS A 292 22.76 -11.83 -27.72
C LYS A 292 21.80 -10.93 -26.94
N ALA A 293 20.70 -11.48 -26.43
CA ALA A 293 19.76 -10.74 -25.58
C ALA A 293 20.42 -10.19 -24.30
N GLN A 294 21.32 -10.97 -23.69
CA GLN A 294 22.09 -10.50 -22.52
C GLN A 294 23.11 -9.41 -22.88
N SER A 295 23.70 -9.46 -24.08
CA SER A 295 24.65 -8.44 -24.56
C SER A 295 23.99 -7.06 -24.64
N ILE A 296 22.77 -6.97 -25.19
CA ILE A 296 21.97 -5.73 -25.25
C ILE A 296 21.74 -5.16 -23.84
N SER A 297 21.38 -6.01 -22.88
CA SER A 297 21.16 -5.59 -21.49
C SER A 297 22.44 -5.03 -20.83
N LYS A 298 23.61 -5.58 -21.15
CA LYS A 298 24.91 -5.09 -20.66
C LYS A 298 25.32 -3.77 -21.32
N LEU A 299 24.95 -3.54 -22.58
CA LEU A 299 25.31 -2.33 -23.31
C LEU A 299 24.65 -1.07 -22.75
N PHE A 300 23.43 -1.18 -22.21
CA PHE A 300 22.63 -0.02 -21.79
C PHE A 300 22.39 0.07 -20.27
N GLY A 301 22.80 -0.94 -19.49
CA GLY A 301 22.64 -0.98 -18.04
C GLY A 301 21.30 -1.56 -17.60
N THR A 302 21.29 -2.26 -16.46
CA THR A 302 20.10 -2.94 -15.92
C THR A 302 19.02 -1.96 -15.47
N ARG A 303 17.74 -2.28 -15.75
CA ARG A 303 16.58 -1.56 -15.20
C ARG A 303 16.68 -1.50 -13.67
N VAL A 304 16.76 -0.31 -13.08
CA VAL A 304 16.85 -0.13 -11.63
C VAL A 304 15.44 -0.01 -11.05
N VAL A 305 14.93 -1.07 -10.43
CA VAL A 305 13.69 -0.95 -9.63
C VAL A 305 14.01 -0.08 -8.41
N ARG A 306 13.32 1.04 -8.21
CA ARG A 306 13.39 1.80 -6.96
C ARG A 306 12.17 1.45 -6.12
N ASN A 307 12.39 1.19 -4.83
CA ASN A 307 11.29 1.10 -3.87
C ASN A 307 10.83 2.54 -3.57
N GLU A 308 9.53 2.84 -3.62
CA GLU A 308 9.01 4.13 -3.17
C GLU A 308 8.09 3.99 -1.94
N THR A 309 8.31 4.95 -1.04
CA THR A 309 7.55 5.40 0.15
C THR A 309 7.17 4.37 1.22
N ILE A 310 7.95 4.35 2.30
CA ILE A 310 7.54 3.82 3.61
C ILE A 310 6.55 4.82 4.21
N ASN A 311 5.29 4.43 4.37
CA ASN A 311 4.31 5.24 5.08
C ASN A 311 4.41 4.88 6.57
N ASN A 312 4.98 5.77 7.39
CA ASN A 312 5.01 5.62 8.85
C ASN A 312 3.70 6.15 9.44
N ASP A 313 2.64 5.36 9.36
CA ASP A 313 1.46 5.53 10.21
C ASP A 313 1.68 4.74 11.51
N GLU A 314 1.29 5.31 12.66
CA GLU A 314 1.37 4.73 14.01
C GLU A 314 0.71 3.33 14.12
N TYR A 315 -0.14 2.98 13.16
CA TYR A 315 -0.85 1.70 13.09
C TYR A 315 -0.48 0.78 11.91
N ASN A 316 0.55 1.10 11.10
CA ASN A 316 1.05 0.24 10.00
C ASN A 316 0.00 -0.21 8.95
N TYR A 317 -1.06 0.57 8.71
CA TYR A 317 -2.14 0.13 7.82
C TYR A 317 -1.81 0.18 6.32
N ILE A 318 -0.63 0.63 5.91
CA ILE A 318 -0.30 0.86 4.49
C ILE A 318 1.16 0.52 4.21
N ARG A 319 1.37 -0.48 3.35
CA ARG A 319 2.69 -0.96 2.92
C ARG A 319 3.18 -0.26 1.64
N PRO A 320 4.51 -0.18 1.43
CA PRO A 320 5.12 0.48 0.27
C PRO A 320 4.76 -0.21 -1.05
N TYR A 321 4.48 0.59 -2.08
CA TYR A 321 4.36 0.13 -3.46
C TYR A 321 5.69 0.33 -4.22
N LYS A 322 6.11 -0.67 -4.99
CA LYS A 322 7.36 -0.61 -5.77
C LYS A 322 7.10 0.07 -7.12
N LYS A 323 7.85 1.14 -7.40
CA LYS A 323 7.80 1.84 -8.69
C LYS A 323 9.08 1.58 -9.47
N THR A 324 8.99 0.81 -10.55
CA THR A 324 10.15 0.56 -11.42
C THR A 324 10.49 1.85 -12.18
N ILE A 325 11.67 2.41 -11.95
CA ILE A 325 12.18 3.58 -12.68
C ILE A 325 13.27 3.08 -13.63
N THR A 326 13.01 3.07 -14.93
CA THR A 326 14.03 2.63 -15.88
C THR A 326 15.20 3.64 -15.91
N PRO A 327 16.47 3.19 -16.07
CA PRO A 327 17.65 4.06 -16.16
C PRO A 327 17.62 4.96 -17.40
N PHE A 328 16.70 4.72 -18.33
CA PHE A 328 16.46 5.54 -19.52
C PHE A 328 15.35 6.57 -19.33
N THR A 329 14.93 6.85 -18.09
CA THR A 329 13.96 7.90 -17.80
C THR A 329 14.65 9.18 -17.32
N ALA A 330 14.43 10.28 -18.03
CA ALA A 330 14.81 11.62 -17.62
C ALA A 330 13.58 12.37 -17.08
N GLU A 331 13.62 12.76 -15.80
CA GLU A 331 12.64 13.67 -15.23
C GLU A 331 12.99 15.12 -15.59
N VAL A 332 12.04 15.85 -16.18
CA VAL A 332 12.26 17.17 -16.75
C VAL A 332 11.16 18.16 -16.36
N SER A 333 11.47 19.46 -16.42
CA SER A 333 10.48 20.52 -16.22
C SER A 333 9.47 20.57 -17.38
N ALA A 334 8.31 21.20 -17.17
CA ALA A 334 7.29 21.36 -18.22
C ALA A 334 7.84 22.01 -19.51
N THR A 335 8.72 23.01 -19.36
CA THR A 335 9.32 23.73 -20.49
C THR A 335 10.32 22.86 -21.25
N VAL A 336 11.13 22.08 -20.53
CA VAL A 336 12.05 21.11 -21.13
C VAL A 336 11.27 19.97 -21.77
N PHE A 337 10.20 19.49 -21.16
CA PHE A 337 9.33 18.45 -21.69
C PHE A 337 8.80 18.82 -23.08
N ALA A 338 8.17 20.00 -23.20
CA ALA A 338 7.65 20.48 -24.47
C ALA A 338 8.75 20.68 -25.51
N SER A 339 9.95 21.12 -25.10
CA SER A 339 11.08 21.30 -26.02
C SER A 339 11.68 19.96 -26.49
N ALA A 340 11.75 18.98 -25.59
CA ALA A 340 12.22 17.63 -25.87
C ALA A 340 11.22 16.87 -26.76
N GLU A 341 9.92 17.08 -26.59
CA GLU A 341 8.85 16.50 -27.44
C GLU A 341 9.01 16.97 -28.90
N ASN A 342 9.45 18.21 -29.12
CA ASN A 342 9.69 18.76 -30.46
C ASN A 342 11.07 18.39 -31.04
N ASN A 343 12.09 18.15 -30.22
CA ASN A 343 13.46 17.85 -30.65
C ASN A 343 14.04 16.65 -29.86
N PRO A 344 13.47 15.45 -30.00
CA PRO A 344 13.72 14.33 -29.10
C PRO A 344 15.18 13.90 -29.04
N LEU A 345 15.84 13.71 -30.18
CA LEU A 345 17.22 13.22 -30.24
C LEU A 345 18.24 14.22 -29.68
N GLU A 346 18.02 15.52 -29.85
CA GLU A 346 18.91 16.53 -29.26
C GLU A 346 18.85 16.49 -27.72
N TYR A 347 17.65 16.29 -27.17
CA TYR A 347 17.45 16.15 -25.73
C TYR A 347 17.93 14.78 -25.22
N VAL A 348 17.85 13.72 -26.03
CA VAL A 348 18.50 12.43 -25.72
C VAL A 348 20.01 12.62 -25.53
N VAL A 349 20.69 13.29 -26.47
CA VAL A 349 22.13 13.60 -26.34
C VAL A 349 22.40 14.42 -25.09
N LYS A 350 21.59 15.46 -24.82
CA LYS A 350 21.77 16.35 -23.68
C LYS A 350 21.68 15.63 -22.32
N TYR A 351 20.74 14.69 -22.18
CA TYR A 351 20.44 14.04 -20.89
C TYR A 351 21.16 12.71 -20.70
N PHE A 352 21.31 11.90 -21.75
CA PHE A 352 21.88 10.55 -21.67
C PHE A 352 23.33 10.46 -22.17
N TYR A 353 23.82 11.47 -22.89
CA TYR A 353 25.20 11.54 -23.40
C TYR A 353 25.90 12.84 -22.94
N PRO A 354 26.02 13.11 -21.63
CA PRO A 354 26.52 14.40 -21.13
C PRO A 354 28.03 14.60 -21.35
N ASN A 355 28.80 13.51 -21.50
CA ASN A 355 30.26 13.57 -21.60
C ASN A 355 30.78 13.34 -23.02
N LYS A 356 31.15 14.43 -23.70
CA LYS A 356 31.68 14.42 -25.07
C LYS A 356 32.94 13.58 -25.27
N LYS A 357 33.73 13.34 -24.23
CA LYS A 357 34.94 12.49 -24.34
C LYS A 357 34.60 11.02 -24.58
N LEU A 358 33.40 10.59 -24.20
CA LEU A 358 32.93 9.21 -24.34
C LEU A 358 32.20 8.96 -25.67
N TYR A 359 31.98 9.98 -26.49
CA TYR A 359 31.22 9.86 -27.74
C TYR A 359 31.78 8.77 -28.68
N PRO A 360 33.10 8.63 -28.90
CA PRO A 360 33.62 7.57 -29.76
C PRO A 360 33.25 6.16 -29.27
N GLU A 361 33.38 5.91 -27.96
CA GLU A 361 33.00 4.64 -27.34
C GLU A 361 31.48 4.41 -27.40
N GLN A 362 30.70 5.48 -27.17
CA GLN A 362 29.24 5.44 -27.21
C GLN A 362 28.68 5.19 -28.60
N ILE A 363 29.29 5.78 -29.64
CA ILE A 363 28.93 5.53 -31.05
C ILE A 363 29.22 4.07 -31.42
N GLN A 364 30.36 3.52 -31.00
CA GLN A 364 30.66 2.09 -31.21
C GLN A 364 29.62 1.18 -30.53
N LYS A 365 29.17 1.52 -29.31
CA LYS A 365 28.09 0.79 -28.63
C LYS A 365 26.76 0.88 -29.38
N LEU A 366 26.46 2.02 -30.02
CA LEU A 366 25.25 2.20 -30.81
C LEU A 366 25.28 1.38 -32.12
N HIS A 367 26.41 1.32 -32.83
CA HIS A 367 26.55 0.42 -33.98
C HIS A 367 26.35 -1.04 -33.60
N ARG A 368 26.98 -1.47 -32.49
CA ARG A 368 26.80 -2.82 -31.96
C ARG A 368 25.36 -3.11 -31.55
N LEU A 369 24.64 -2.12 -31.01
CA LEU A 369 23.22 -2.26 -30.71
C LEU A 369 22.40 -2.55 -31.96
N VAL A 370 22.65 -1.84 -33.06
CA VAL A 370 21.94 -2.07 -34.34
C VAL A 370 22.14 -3.51 -34.80
N GLU A 371 23.39 -3.97 -34.87
CA GLU A 371 23.73 -5.34 -35.28
C GLU A 371 23.07 -6.41 -34.39
N GLU A 372 23.08 -6.21 -33.07
CA GLU A 372 22.47 -7.15 -32.11
C GLU A 372 20.93 -7.15 -32.22
N LEU A 373 20.29 -6.00 -32.43
CA LEU A 373 18.84 -5.90 -32.62
C LEU A 373 18.38 -6.55 -33.93
N GLU A 374 19.10 -6.35 -35.03
CA GLU A 374 18.85 -7.03 -36.31
C GLU A 374 18.95 -8.54 -36.16
N THR A 375 20.05 -9.02 -35.57
CA THR A 375 20.27 -10.46 -35.32
C THR A 375 19.12 -11.08 -34.51
N LEU A 376 18.64 -10.40 -33.48
CA LEU A 376 17.53 -10.90 -32.65
C LEU A 376 16.17 -10.85 -33.38
N ARG A 377 15.96 -9.88 -34.29
CA ARG A 377 14.74 -9.83 -35.13
C ARG A 377 14.71 -10.99 -36.12
N ASP A 378 15.83 -11.27 -36.78
CA ASP A 378 15.96 -12.42 -37.69
C ASP A 378 15.76 -13.73 -36.93
N ALA A 379 16.39 -13.85 -35.76
CA ALA A 379 16.22 -15.01 -34.89
C ALA A 379 14.76 -15.21 -34.47
N LYS A 380 14.03 -14.13 -34.13
CA LYS A 380 12.61 -14.20 -33.81
C LYS A 380 11.81 -14.78 -34.98
N GLN A 381 12.08 -14.34 -36.21
CA GLN A 381 11.41 -14.89 -37.40
C GLN A 381 11.71 -16.38 -37.59
N ILE A 382 12.95 -16.80 -37.36
CA ILE A 382 13.35 -18.22 -37.42
C ILE A 382 12.59 -19.04 -36.37
N ILE A 383 12.50 -18.54 -35.13
CA ILE A 383 11.74 -19.19 -34.04
C ILE A 383 10.26 -19.34 -34.41
N GLU A 384 9.64 -18.29 -34.97
CA GLU A 384 8.24 -18.36 -35.43
C GLU A 384 8.03 -19.42 -36.52
N ASN A 385 8.97 -19.54 -37.47
CA ASN A 385 8.89 -20.57 -38.50
C ASN A 385 8.94 -21.98 -37.88
N TYR A 386 9.80 -22.19 -36.87
CA TYR A 386 9.86 -23.47 -36.17
C TYR A 386 8.61 -23.75 -35.32
N LYS A 387 8.01 -22.73 -34.69
CA LYS A 387 6.72 -22.90 -34.00
C LYS A 387 5.65 -23.42 -34.96
N VAL A 388 5.55 -22.83 -36.15
CA VAL A 388 4.61 -23.27 -37.20
C VAL A 388 4.90 -24.70 -37.65
N GLU A 389 6.16 -25.05 -37.88
CA GLU A 389 6.54 -26.42 -38.23
C GLU A 389 6.16 -27.42 -37.12
N TYR A 390 6.28 -27.02 -35.85
CA TYR A 390 6.09 -27.89 -34.71
C TYR A 390 4.63 -28.03 -34.28
N GLN A 391 3.75 -27.12 -34.71
CA GLN A 391 2.31 -27.16 -34.41
C GLN A 391 1.68 -28.52 -34.74
N GLN A 392 2.12 -29.19 -35.80
CA GLN A 392 1.62 -30.52 -36.18
C GLN A 392 1.87 -31.61 -35.13
N TYR A 393 2.82 -31.40 -34.21
CA TYR A 393 3.20 -32.35 -33.16
C TYR A 393 2.62 -32.02 -31.77
N LEU A 394 2.00 -30.84 -31.60
CA LEU A 394 1.54 -30.36 -30.28
C LEU A 394 0.26 -31.04 -29.78
N GLY A 395 -0.48 -31.75 -30.63
CA GLY A 395 -1.76 -32.37 -30.24
C GLY A 395 -2.81 -31.33 -29.83
N ASP A 396 -3.69 -31.69 -28.88
CA ASP A 396 -4.76 -30.82 -28.38
C ASP A 396 -4.25 -29.96 -27.20
N VAL A 397 -3.77 -28.76 -27.51
CA VAL A 397 -3.39 -27.76 -26.50
C VAL A 397 -4.61 -26.88 -26.21
N PRO A 398 -5.01 -26.71 -24.94
CA PRO A 398 -6.15 -25.88 -24.62
C PRO A 398 -5.97 -24.42 -25.06
N ASP A 399 -7.01 -23.84 -25.67
CA ASP A 399 -7.00 -22.47 -26.21
C ASP A 399 -6.52 -21.43 -25.19
N TYR A 400 -6.95 -21.56 -23.93
CA TYR A 400 -6.57 -20.60 -22.88
C TYR A 400 -5.06 -20.57 -22.60
N ILE A 401 -4.31 -21.63 -22.91
CA ILE A 401 -2.84 -21.63 -22.80
C ILE A 401 -2.25 -20.75 -23.91
N MET A 402 -2.72 -20.92 -25.14
CA MET A 402 -2.25 -20.14 -26.28
C MET A 402 -2.70 -18.67 -26.19
N GLU A 403 -3.90 -18.40 -25.68
CA GLU A 403 -4.39 -17.03 -25.51
C GLU A 403 -3.67 -16.24 -24.41
N ASN A 404 -3.25 -16.91 -23.33
CA ASN A 404 -2.74 -16.24 -22.13
C ASN A 404 -1.24 -16.44 -21.87
N ASP A 405 -0.62 -17.54 -22.33
CA ASP A 405 0.78 -17.86 -22.05
C ASP A 405 1.50 -18.55 -23.23
N GLU A 406 1.20 -18.19 -24.48
CA GLU A 406 1.86 -18.77 -25.66
C GLU A 406 3.40 -18.71 -25.57
N SER A 407 3.94 -17.55 -25.18
CA SER A 407 5.38 -17.36 -25.03
C SER A 407 5.98 -18.27 -23.95
N GLY A 408 5.28 -18.43 -22.81
CA GLY A 408 5.71 -19.31 -21.74
C GLY A 408 5.61 -20.78 -22.12
N PHE A 409 4.55 -21.16 -22.85
CA PHE A 409 4.33 -22.50 -23.37
C PHE A 409 5.51 -22.94 -24.25
N TYR A 410 5.85 -22.19 -25.30
CA TYR A 410 6.96 -22.54 -26.19
C TYR A 410 8.32 -22.48 -25.48
N SER A 411 8.52 -21.54 -24.56
CA SER A 411 9.74 -21.48 -23.73
C SER A 411 9.93 -22.77 -22.92
N ARG A 412 8.85 -23.30 -22.34
CA ARG A 412 8.88 -24.58 -21.58
C ARG A 412 9.08 -25.81 -22.45
N LEU A 413 8.76 -25.73 -23.73
CA LEU A 413 9.10 -26.75 -24.74
C LEU A 413 10.57 -26.65 -25.20
N GLY A 414 11.30 -25.61 -24.79
CA GLY A 414 12.73 -25.44 -25.07
C GLY A 414 13.05 -24.45 -26.18
N PHE A 415 12.06 -23.75 -26.75
CA PHE A 415 12.30 -22.68 -27.72
C PHE A 415 12.94 -21.47 -27.04
N ALA A 416 13.90 -20.82 -27.71
CA ALA A 416 14.37 -19.52 -27.25
C ALA A 416 13.22 -18.51 -27.24
N ASN A 417 13.17 -17.69 -26.20
CA ASN A 417 12.23 -16.58 -26.11
C ASN A 417 13.01 -15.27 -26.28
N VAL A 418 12.74 -14.58 -27.39
CA VAL A 418 13.20 -13.20 -27.59
C VAL A 418 12.13 -12.28 -27.04
N ASP A 419 12.32 -11.82 -25.81
CA ASP A 419 11.38 -10.87 -25.20
C ASP A 419 11.32 -9.58 -26.04
N GLU A 420 10.12 -9.20 -26.47
CA GLU A 420 9.84 -7.92 -27.12
C GLU A 420 10.47 -6.72 -26.38
N SER A 421 10.56 -6.78 -25.05
CA SER A 421 11.16 -5.73 -24.22
C SER A 421 12.67 -5.55 -24.46
N VAL A 422 13.36 -6.57 -24.97
CA VAL A 422 14.77 -6.53 -25.38
C VAL A 422 14.90 -5.92 -26.78
N LEU A 423 13.90 -6.11 -27.65
CA LEU A 423 13.84 -5.53 -28.99
C LEU A 423 13.42 -4.04 -29.00
N THR A 424 12.80 -3.61 -27.90
CA THR A 424 12.25 -2.26 -27.70
C THR A 424 13.12 -1.47 -26.72
N VAL A 425 14.23 -0.94 -27.21
CA VAL A 425 15.06 0.01 -26.47
C VAL A 425 14.47 1.41 -26.66
N GLU A 426 14.15 2.12 -25.57
CA GLU A 426 13.60 3.48 -25.65
C GLU A 426 14.13 4.40 -24.55
N TYR A 427 14.28 5.69 -24.87
CA TYR A 427 14.48 6.75 -23.89
C TYR A 427 13.15 7.39 -23.52
N LYS A 428 12.89 7.60 -22.23
CA LYS A 428 11.65 8.20 -21.71
C LYS A 428 11.91 9.58 -21.12
N PHE A 429 11.10 10.55 -21.48
CA PHE A 429 11.03 11.84 -20.79
C PHE A 429 9.75 11.91 -19.99
N SER A 430 9.85 12.28 -18.72
CA SER A 430 8.71 12.38 -17.80
C SER A 430 8.63 13.75 -17.16
N TYR A 431 7.43 14.30 -17.07
CA TYR A 431 7.12 15.53 -16.36
C TYR A 431 6.01 15.27 -15.35
N THR A 432 6.26 15.68 -14.09
CA THR A 432 5.26 15.70 -13.02
C THR A 432 5.17 17.14 -12.50
N SER A 433 3.95 17.69 -12.40
CA SER A 433 3.75 19.03 -11.84
C SER A 433 4.10 19.07 -10.35
N GLY A 434 4.47 20.24 -9.82
CA GLY A 434 4.91 20.39 -8.43
C GLY A 434 3.87 20.00 -7.38
N GLY A 435 2.59 19.89 -7.77
CA GLY A 435 1.50 19.39 -6.93
C GLY A 435 1.06 17.95 -7.23
N GLY A 436 1.76 17.23 -8.12
CA GLY A 436 1.47 15.82 -8.47
C GLY A 436 0.24 15.59 -9.37
N MET A 437 -0.56 16.62 -9.64
CA MET A 437 -1.87 16.51 -10.31
C MET A 437 -1.80 16.30 -11.83
N ALA A 438 -0.64 16.53 -12.45
CA ALA A 438 -0.45 16.35 -13.89
C ALA A 438 0.86 15.59 -14.15
N GLN A 439 0.73 14.42 -14.80
CA GLN A 439 1.85 13.59 -15.24
C GLN A 439 1.78 13.45 -16.76
N ARG A 440 2.88 13.76 -17.45
CA ARG A 440 3.05 13.56 -18.89
C ARG A 440 4.33 12.78 -19.14
N SER A 441 4.31 11.87 -20.11
CA SER A 441 5.51 11.20 -20.59
C SER A 441 5.44 10.92 -22.07
N PHE A 442 6.59 11.00 -22.76
CA PHE A 442 6.75 10.47 -24.12
C PHE A 442 8.03 9.64 -24.18
N THR A 443 8.11 8.75 -25.17
CA THR A 443 9.27 7.90 -25.39
C THR A 443 9.88 8.14 -26.76
N VAL A 444 11.18 7.91 -26.87
CA VAL A 444 11.96 7.97 -28.10
C VAL A 444 12.46 6.55 -28.35
N PRO A 445 11.79 5.77 -29.22
CA PRO A 445 12.21 4.41 -29.52
C PRO A 445 13.53 4.43 -30.30
N MET A 446 14.49 3.61 -29.90
CA MET A 446 15.75 3.41 -30.61
C MET A 446 15.55 2.39 -31.74
N THR A 447 14.74 2.78 -32.73
CA THR A 447 14.67 2.07 -34.01
C THR A 447 16.00 2.23 -34.76
N GLU A 448 16.21 1.43 -35.80
CA GLU A 448 17.41 1.51 -36.64
C GLU A 448 17.61 2.95 -37.16
N GLU A 449 16.56 3.59 -37.66
CA GLU A 449 16.63 4.96 -38.17
C GLU A 449 17.01 5.97 -37.08
N ASN A 450 16.39 5.85 -35.89
CA ASN A 450 16.66 6.75 -34.77
C ASN A 450 18.07 6.57 -34.20
N ILE A 451 18.60 5.34 -34.18
CA ILE A 451 19.98 5.07 -33.75
C ILE A 451 20.96 5.68 -34.76
N VAL A 452 20.72 5.48 -36.06
CA VAL A 452 21.54 6.08 -37.14
C VAL A 452 21.51 7.61 -37.07
N GLU A 453 20.35 8.22 -36.82
CA GLU A 453 20.23 9.66 -36.66
C GLU A 453 20.94 10.16 -35.38
N LEU A 454 20.82 9.43 -34.27
CA LEU A 454 21.52 9.74 -33.02
C LEU A 454 23.05 9.71 -33.22
N ILE A 455 23.57 8.72 -33.95
CA ILE A 455 25.00 8.63 -34.31
C ILE A 455 25.42 9.89 -35.09
N LYS A 456 24.67 10.29 -36.12
CA LYS A 456 24.96 11.51 -36.90
C LYS A 456 24.97 12.78 -36.04
N VAL A 457 24.05 12.88 -35.07
CA VAL A 457 24.01 14.02 -34.12
C VAL A 457 25.23 14.01 -33.19
N LEU A 458 25.67 12.85 -32.71
CA LEU A 458 26.88 12.74 -31.88
C LEU A 458 28.15 13.09 -32.68
N GLU A 459 28.25 12.61 -33.92
CA GLU A 459 29.36 12.90 -34.84
C GLU A 459 29.46 14.39 -35.21
N SER A 460 28.34 15.04 -35.54
CA SER A 460 28.32 16.49 -35.86
C SER A 460 28.71 17.38 -34.67
N LYS A 461 28.44 16.93 -33.42
CA LYS A 461 28.83 17.65 -32.20
C LYS A 461 30.31 17.47 -31.83
N LEU A 462 31.01 16.48 -32.41
CA LEU A 462 32.48 16.42 -32.38
C LEU A 462 33.11 17.49 -33.28
N THR A 463 32.46 17.85 -34.39
CA THR A 463 33.10 18.62 -35.47
C THR A 463 32.97 20.14 -35.39
N ALA A 464 32.00 20.80 -34.75
CA ALA A 464 31.94 22.28 -34.81
C ALA A 464 33.16 23.03 -34.20
N LYS A 465 33.72 22.53 -33.09
CA LYS A 465 34.90 23.14 -32.43
C LYS A 465 36.22 22.66 -33.06
N ALA A 466 36.24 21.43 -33.59
CA ALA A 466 37.36 20.88 -34.35
C ALA A 466 37.48 21.54 -35.72
N PHE A 467 36.37 21.71 -36.45
CA PHE A 467 36.22 22.41 -37.72
C PHE A 467 36.72 23.86 -37.62
N ALA A 468 36.27 24.62 -36.62
CA ALA A 468 36.74 25.99 -36.43
C ALA A 468 38.24 26.09 -36.05
N LYS A 469 38.84 25.01 -35.54
CA LYS A 469 40.28 24.93 -35.24
C LYS A 469 41.09 24.52 -36.48
N GLU A 470 40.57 23.58 -37.26
CA GLU A 470 41.16 23.08 -38.51
C GLU A 470 41.14 24.14 -39.63
N GLN A 471 40.01 24.80 -39.86
CA GLN A 471 39.90 25.86 -40.88
C GLN A 471 40.85 27.03 -40.59
N ARG A 472 41.10 27.34 -39.31
CA ARG A 472 42.09 28.34 -38.90
C ARG A 472 43.54 27.86 -39.11
N ALA A 473 43.80 26.56 -38.98
CA ALA A 473 45.11 25.96 -39.22
C ALA A 473 45.48 25.90 -40.71
N LEU A 474 44.49 25.73 -41.61
CA LEU A 474 44.67 25.74 -43.07
C LEU A 474 45.08 27.12 -43.63
N MET A 475 44.90 28.19 -42.87
CA MET A 475 45.29 29.54 -43.26
C MET A 475 46.81 29.75 -43.11
N THR A 476 47.58 29.28 -44.10
CA THR A 476 49.05 29.37 -44.12
C THR A 476 49.57 30.73 -44.62
N LYS A 477 50.85 31.05 -44.36
CA LYS A 477 51.48 32.30 -44.86
C LYS A 477 51.53 32.35 -46.39
N LYS A 478 51.83 31.22 -47.03
CA LYS A 478 51.88 31.08 -48.50
C LYS A 478 50.52 31.34 -49.14
N LEU A 479 49.44 30.77 -48.57
CA LEU A 479 48.08 31.01 -49.05
C LEU A 479 47.70 32.49 -48.90
N ARG A 480 48.03 33.12 -47.76
CA ARG A 480 47.75 34.56 -47.56
C ARG A 480 48.46 35.46 -48.58
N GLU A 481 49.72 35.18 -48.90
CA GLU A 481 50.48 35.96 -49.89
C GLU A 481 49.96 35.74 -51.31
N TYR A 482 49.53 34.52 -51.64
CA TYR A 482 48.93 34.20 -52.93
C TYR A 482 47.60 34.95 -53.13
N ILE A 483 46.69 34.91 -52.15
CA ILE A 483 45.40 35.64 -52.23
C ILE A 483 45.64 37.15 -52.33
N LYS A 484 46.59 37.71 -51.58
CA LYS A 484 46.97 39.14 -51.73
C LYS A 484 47.47 39.49 -53.12
N LYS A 485 48.27 38.61 -53.76
CA LYS A 485 48.75 38.81 -55.14
C LYS A 485 47.61 38.71 -56.15
N ARG A 486 46.71 37.72 -56.00
CA ARG A 486 45.51 37.55 -56.84
C ARG A 486 44.66 38.82 -56.82
N ASP A 487 44.43 39.36 -55.62
CA ASP A 487 43.65 40.58 -55.41
C ASP A 487 44.47 41.86 -55.67
N ASN A 488 45.66 41.73 -56.28
CA ASN A 488 46.58 42.81 -56.61
C ASN A 488 46.83 43.79 -55.46
N PHE A 489 47.07 43.25 -54.25
CA PHE A 489 47.27 43.98 -53.00
C PHE A 489 46.27 45.12 -52.78
N THR A 490 45.01 44.85 -53.13
CA THR A 490 43.90 45.81 -53.08
C THR A 490 42.75 45.23 -52.26
N CYS A 491 42.11 46.08 -51.44
CA CYS A 491 40.93 45.69 -50.67
C CYS A 491 39.74 45.44 -51.61
N CYS A 492 39.18 44.24 -51.59
CA CYS A 492 38.05 43.85 -52.44
C CYS A 492 36.76 44.61 -52.12
N ASN A 493 36.63 45.19 -50.92
CA ASN A 493 35.41 45.90 -50.52
C ASN A 493 35.46 47.41 -50.83
N CYS A 494 36.59 48.09 -50.62
CA CYS A 494 36.68 49.55 -50.79
C CYS A 494 37.64 50.01 -51.88
N GLY A 495 38.38 49.10 -52.52
CA GLY A 495 39.31 49.41 -53.61
C GLY A 495 40.60 50.14 -53.21
N ASN A 496 40.86 50.37 -51.91
CA ASN A 496 42.13 50.94 -51.46
C ASN A 496 43.27 49.91 -51.58
N SER A 497 44.47 50.33 -51.97
CA SER A 497 45.59 49.45 -52.27
C SER A 497 46.91 49.93 -51.69
N THR A 498 47.84 49.01 -51.49
CA THR A 498 49.19 49.35 -50.98
C THR A 498 50.01 50.19 -51.96
N TYR A 499 49.61 50.27 -53.23
CA TYR A 499 50.22 51.17 -54.22
C TYR A 499 49.81 52.63 -54.01
N LYS A 500 48.59 52.86 -53.51
CA LYS A 500 48.07 54.19 -53.19
C LYS A 500 48.46 54.62 -51.77
N GLU A 501 48.47 53.68 -50.84
CA GLU A 501 48.81 53.91 -49.44
C GLU A 501 49.83 52.85 -48.97
N PRO A 502 51.14 53.14 -49.04
CA PRO A 502 52.20 52.15 -48.80
C PRO A 502 52.15 51.46 -47.43
N ASN A 503 51.57 52.11 -46.42
CA ASN A 503 51.46 51.59 -45.06
C ASN A 503 50.08 50.95 -44.75
N LEU A 504 49.26 50.69 -45.77
CA LEU A 504 47.94 50.10 -45.60
C LEU A 504 48.02 48.63 -45.16
N LEU A 505 47.47 48.33 -43.98
CA LEU A 505 47.37 46.95 -43.49
C LEU A 505 46.21 46.20 -44.18
N LEU A 506 46.58 45.15 -44.92
CA LEU A 506 45.65 44.22 -45.57
C LEU A 506 45.66 42.85 -44.88
N GLU A 507 44.48 42.30 -44.69
CA GLU A 507 44.20 41.02 -44.03
C GLU A 507 43.38 40.12 -44.96
N ILE A 508 43.49 38.80 -44.78
CA ILE A 508 42.67 37.83 -45.52
C ILE A 508 41.51 37.41 -44.63
N ASP A 509 40.30 37.53 -45.16
CA ASP A 509 39.06 37.21 -44.47
C ASP A 509 38.19 36.25 -45.29
N HIS A 510 37.32 35.50 -44.60
CA HIS A 510 36.38 34.59 -45.25
C HIS A 510 35.09 35.32 -45.65
N ILE A 511 34.66 35.18 -46.91
CA ILE A 511 33.38 35.74 -47.39
C ILE A 511 32.23 35.19 -46.54
N ILE A 512 32.14 33.86 -46.42
CA ILE A 512 31.29 33.17 -45.45
C ILE A 512 32.13 32.87 -44.19
N PRO A 513 31.78 33.41 -43.01
CA PRO A 513 32.56 33.20 -41.78
C PRO A 513 32.65 31.72 -41.36
N VAL A 514 33.81 31.32 -40.82
CA VAL A 514 34.05 29.95 -40.29
C VAL A 514 33.04 29.57 -39.19
N ALA A 515 32.61 30.54 -38.37
CA ALA A 515 31.60 30.32 -37.33
C ALA A 515 30.20 29.95 -37.89
N LYS A 516 29.97 30.19 -39.18
CA LYS A 516 28.75 29.85 -39.92
C LYS A 516 28.97 28.74 -40.95
N GLY A 517 30.06 27.97 -40.81
CA GLY A 517 30.37 26.82 -41.67
C GLY A 517 31.24 27.13 -42.89
N GLY A 518 31.81 28.34 -43.01
CA GLY A 518 32.66 28.69 -44.15
C GLY A 518 34.03 27.98 -44.16
N CYS A 519 34.44 27.50 -45.33
CA CYS A 519 35.70 26.78 -45.55
C CYS A 519 36.85 27.70 -46.00
N THR A 520 38.09 27.37 -45.65
CA THR A 520 39.33 28.05 -46.08
C THR A 520 39.76 27.57 -47.47
N VAL A 521 39.08 28.06 -48.51
CA VAL A 521 39.35 27.79 -49.93
C VAL A 521 39.41 29.10 -50.72
N GLU A 522 40.15 29.17 -51.82
CA GLU A 522 40.46 30.44 -52.53
C GLU A 522 39.21 31.26 -52.88
N ASP A 523 38.14 30.61 -53.32
CA ASP A 523 36.87 31.26 -53.72
C ASP A 523 36.09 31.86 -52.54
N ASN A 524 36.33 31.36 -51.33
CA ASN A 524 35.71 31.88 -50.10
C ASN A 524 36.63 32.87 -49.36
N LEU A 525 37.78 33.24 -49.94
CA LEU A 525 38.74 34.17 -49.35
C LEU A 525 38.84 35.48 -50.13
N GLN A 526 38.98 36.58 -49.40
CA GLN A 526 39.14 37.92 -49.96
C GLN A 526 40.16 38.74 -49.18
N THR A 527 40.85 39.65 -49.87
CA THR A 527 41.73 40.64 -49.23
C THR A 527 40.93 41.86 -48.80
N LEU A 528 40.94 42.18 -47.50
CA LEU A 528 40.29 43.36 -46.93
C LEU A 528 41.31 44.25 -46.20
N CYS A 529 41.09 45.57 -46.21
CA CYS A 529 41.83 46.46 -45.32
C CYS A 529 41.33 46.31 -43.88
N TRP A 530 42.19 46.57 -42.90
CA TRP A 530 41.86 46.40 -41.48
C TRP A 530 40.56 47.10 -41.04
N LYS A 531 40.22 48.25 -41.65
CA LYS A 531 38.96 48.98 -41.38
C LYS A 531 37.75 48.20 -41.89
N CYS A 532 37.79 47.71 -43.12
CA CYS A 532 36.71 46.93 -43.72
C CYS A 532 36.57 45.55 -43.06
N ASN A 533 37.69 44.88 -42.75
CA ASN A 533 37.68 43.59 -42.08
C ASN A 533 37.02 43.69 -40.68
N ARG A 534 37.41 44.71 -39.90
CA ARG A 534 36.82 44.97 -38.59
C ARG A 534 35.34 45.34 -38.65
N ALA A 535 34.92 46.07 -39.67
CA ALA A 535 33.50 46.41 -39.87
C ALA A 535 32.65 45.19 -40.25
N LYS A 536 33.23 44.23 -40.99
CA LYS A 536 32.57 42.99 -41.40
C LYS A 536 32.39 42.00 -40.23
N SER A 537 33.44 41.71 -39.46
CA SER A 537 33.39 40.74 -38.35
C SER A 537 32.79 39.38 -38.81
N ASP A 538 31.80 38.84 -38.12
CA ASP A 538 31.08 37.60 -38.41
C ASP A 538 29.85 37.80 -39.30
N LYS A 539 29.73 38.96 -39.95
CA LYS A 539 28.66 39.25 -40.91
C LYS A 539 29.05 38.77 -42.30
N ILE A 540 28.05 38.34 -43.07
CA ILE A 540 28.17 38.13 -44.50
C ILE A 540 27.83 39.49 -45.13
N LEU A 541 28.77 40.05 -45.90
CA LEU A 541 28.48 41.26 -46.66
C LEU A 541 27.55 40.84 -47.79
N SER A 542 26.37 41.47 -47.86
CA SER A 542 25.35 41.24 -48.88
C SER A 542 25.74 41.86 -50.21
#